data_AF-A0A151R706-F1
#
_entry.id   AF-A0A151R706-F1
#
_cell.length_a   1.000
_cell.length_b   1.000
_cell.length_c   1.000
_cell.angle_alpha   90.00
_cell.angle_beta   90.00
_cell.angle_gamma   90.00
#
_symmetry.space_group_name_H-M   'P 1'
#
loop_
_entity.id
_entity.type
_entity.pdbx_description
1 polymer ?
#
loop_
_entity_poly.entity_id
_entity_poly.type
_entity_poly.pdbx_seq_one_letter_code
_entity_poly.pdbx_strand_id
1 'polypeptide(L)' 'MAFEKYDVLFVRLTEKNYSAWAFQFQIFVTGKDSWGHVDGSTLAPNKDTETVAHAQWAVKDAQVMA' A
#
# COMPACT_ATOMS: atom_id res chain seq x y z
N MET A 1 19.10 11.66 2.49
CA MET A 1 17.87 11.03 3.00
C MET A 1 18.16 9.56 3.11
N ALA A 2 18.26 9.04 4.34
CA ALA A 2 18.49 7.63 4.57
C ALA A 2 17.22 6.90 4.16
N PHE A 3 17.35 6.01 3.17
CA PHE A 3 16.37 4.96 2.92
C PHE A 3 16.33 4.17 4.23
N GLU A 4 15.33 4.40 5.08
CA GLU A 4 15.15 3.58 6.27
C GLU A 4 15.07 2.14 5.76
N LYS A 5 16.12 1.38 6.11
CA LYS A 5 16.24 -0.03 5.81
C LYS A 5 15.08 -0.71 6.51
N TYR A 6 13.94 -0.82 5.83
CA TYR A 6 13.04 -1.93 6.05
C TYR A 6 13.80 -3.16 5.59
N ASP A 7 14.72 -3.64 6.44
CA ASP A 7 15.32 -4.97 6.43
C ASP A 7 14.23 -6.01 6.80
N VAL A 8 13.01 -5.78 6.31
CA VAL A 8 11.95 -6.76 6.30
C VAL A 8 12.41 -7.72 5.23
N LEU A 9 13.07 -8.79 5.67
CA LEU A 9 13.32 -9.99 4.91
C LEU A 9 12.01 -10.41 4.24
N PHE A 10 11.78 -9.92 3.02
CA PHE A 10 10.64 -10.31 2.22
C PHE A 10 10.81 -11.79 1.93
N VAL A 11 10.02 -12.62 2.60
CA VAL A 11 9.87 -14.01 2.19
C VAL A 11 9.42 -13.97 0.74
N ARG A 12 10.21 -14.52 -0.18
CA ARG A 12 9.81 -14.63 -1.57
C ARG A 12 8.66 -15.63 -1.66
N LEU A 13 7.60 -15.30 -2.40
CA LEU A 13 6.51 -16.26 -2.63
C LEU A 13 7.07 -17.50 -3.34
N THR A 14 6.80 -18.65 -2.74
CA THR A 14 7.05 -19.98 -3.29
C THR A 14 5.78 -20.81 -3.14
N GLU A 15 5.73 -21.97 -3.79
CA GLU A 15 4.55 -22.83 -3.77
C GLU A 15 4.15 -23.30 -2.36
N LYS A 16 5.11 -23.36 -1.41
CA LYS A 16 4.90 -23.95 -0.09
C LYS A 16 4.74 -22.93 1.04
N ASN A 17 4.93 -21.64 0.78
CA ASN A 17 5.02 -20.64 1.84
C ASN A 17 3.94 -19.54 1.78
N TYR A 18 2.86 -19.78 1.03
CA TYR A 18 1.79 -18.79 0.82
C TYR A 18 1.31 -18.14 2.13
N SER A 19 1.03 -18.92 3.18
CA SER A 19 0.54 -18.35 4.45
C SER A 19 1.55 -17.41 5.13
N ALA A 20 2.85 -17.76 5.10
CA ALA A 20 3.90 -16.93 5.69
C ALA A 20 4.13 -15.66 4.84
N TRP A 21 4.13 -15.82 3.51
CA TRP A 21 4.22 -14.71 2.57
C TRP A 21 3.04 -13.74 2.74
N ALA A 22 1.80 -14.25 2.79
CA ALA A 22 0.59 -13.45 2.91
C ALA A 22 0.59 -12.64 4.23
N PHE A 23 0.99 -13.25 5.34
CA PHE A 23 1.09 -12.56 6.63
C PHE A 23 2.11 -11.42 6.60
N GLN A 24 3.31 -11.65 6.06
CA GLN A 24 4.33 -10.61 5.93
C GLN A 24 3.93 -9.52 4.93
N PHE A 25 3.33 -9.91 3.80
CA PHE A 25 2.82 -8.98 2.81
C PHE A 25 1.76 -8.07 3.41
N GLN A 26 0.81 -8.62 4.17
CA GLN A 26 -0.23 -7.86 4.86
C GLN A 26 0.36 -6.86 5.87
N ILE A 27 1.34 -7.26 6.67
CA ILE A 27 2.01 -6.33 7.61
C ILE A 27 2.70 -5.21 6.85
N PHE A 28 3.39 -5.54 5.75
CA PHE A 28 4.11 -4.56 4.93
C PHE A 28 3.17 -3.51 4.32
N VAL A 29 2.10 -3.94 3.65
CA VAL A 29 1.14 -3.03 3.02
C VAL A 29 0.30 -2.25 4.04
N THR A 30 0.01 -2.85 5.21
CA THR A 30 -0.67 -2.14 6.31
C THR A 30 0.24 -1.06 6.90
N GLY A 31 1.53 -1.36 7.09
CA GLY A 31 2.52 -0.39 7.59
C GLY A 31 2.80 0.78 6.64
N LYS A 32 2.45 0.65 5.36
CA LYS A 32 2.52 1.73 4.36
C LYS A 32 1.17 2.43 4.15
N ASP A 33 0.18 2.19 5.02
CA ASP A 33 -1.21 2.67 4.87
C ASP A 33 -1.82 2.34 3.48
N SER A 34 -1.29 1.31 2.83
CA SER A 34 -1.62 0.94 1.44
C SER A 34 -2.63 -0.21 1.39
N TRP A 35 -2.96 -0.84 2.53
CA TRP A 35 -3.89 -1.97 2.57
C TRP A 35 -5.27 -1.62 2.02
N GLY A 36 -5.80 -0.45 2.37
CA GLY A 36 -7.08 0.05 1.87
C GLY A 36 -7.13 0.27 0.35
N HIS A 37 -5.97 0.38 -0.30
CA HIS A 37 -5.84 0.46 -1.76
C HIS A 37 -5.81 -0.95 -2.39
N VAL A 38 -5.13 -1.92 -1.75
CA VAL A 38 -5.04 -3.31 -2.22
C VAL A 38 -6.35 -4.07 -2.07
N ASP A 39 -7.05 -3.88 -0.96
CA ASP A 39 -8.34 -4.53 -0.69
C ASP A 39 -9.52 -3.82 -1.37
N GLY A 40 -9.29 -2.65 -1.98
CA GLY A 40 -10.30 -1.86 -2.68
C GLY A 40 -11.30 -1.16 -1.77
N SER A 41 -11.11 -1.16 -0.45
CA SER A 41 -12.00 -0.49 0.50
C SER A 41 -11.94 1.03 0.40
N THR A 42 -10.80 1.57 -0.05
CA THR A 42 -10.60 3.02 -0.24
C THR A 42 -10.84 3.39 -1.69
N LEU A 43 -12.06 3.85 -1.98
CA LEU A 43 -12.40 4.37 -3.30
C LEU A 43 -11.80 5.75 -3.53
N ALA A 44 -11.40 6.03 -4.77
CA ALA A 44 -10.99 7.38 -5.17
C ALA A 44 -12.19 8.34 -5.01
N PRO A 45 -12.02 9.49 -4.34
CA PRO A 45 -13.05 10.53 -4.27
C PRO A 45 -13.47 10.96 -5.68
N ASN A 46 -14.73 11.37 -5.86
CA ASN A 46 -15.18 11.77 -7.19
C ASN A 46 -14.53 13.10 -7.60
N LYS A 47 -13.93 13.14 -8.79
CA LYS A 47 -13.15 14.29 -9.26
C LYS A 47 -14.00 15.55 -9.50
N ASP A 48 -15.24 15.37 -9.92
CA ASP A 48 -16.15 16.44 -10.31
C ASP A 48 -16.85 17.08 -9.10
N THR A 49 -17.08 16.30 -8.03
CA THR A 49 -17.75 16.78 -6.82
C THR A 49 -16.80 17.06 -5.66
N GLU A 50 -15.64 16.39 -5.60
CA GLU A 50 -14.73 16.42 -4.45
C GLU A 50 -13.30 16.75 -4.89
N THR A 51 -13.14 17.83 -5.65
CA THR A 51 -11.88 18.22 -6.32
C THR A 51 -10.69 18.30 -5.37
N VAL A 52 -10.88 18.83 -4.16
CA VAL A 52 -9.83 18.95 -3.13
C VAL A 52 -9.46 17.57 -2.55
N ALA A 53 -10.45 16.75 -2.21
CA ALA A 53 -10.21 15.41 -1.67
C ALA A 53 -9.56 14.51 -2.72
N HIS A 54 -9.96 14.63 -3.99
CA HIS A 54 -9.34 13.91 -5.10
C HIS A 54 -7.88 14.34 -5.30
N ALA A 55 -7.55 15.63 -5.18
CA ALA A 55 -6.17 16.08 -5.27
C ALA A 55 -5.30 15.51 -4.14
N GLN A 56 -5.82 15.50 -2.91
CA GLN A 56 -5.12 14.91 -1.75
C GLN A 56 -4.96 13.39 -1.88
N TRP A 57 -5.99 12.70 -2.36
CA TRP A 57 -5.93 11.26 -2.66
C TRP A 57 -4.87 10.98 -3.72
N ALA A 58 -4.83 11.74 -4.82
CA ALA A 58 -3.85 11.55 -5.90
C ALA A 58 -2.39 11.76 -5.43
N VAL A 59 -2.15 12.71 -4.52
CA VAL A 59 -0.81 12.91 -3.93
C VAL A 59 -0.40 11.71 -3.08
N LYS A 60 -1.32 11.20 -2.24
CA LYS A 60 -1.05 9.99 -1.43
C LYS A 60 -0.85 8.75 -2.32
N ASP A 61 -1.67 8.60 -3.35
CA ASP A 61 -1.58 7.52 -4.32
C ASP A 61 -0.21 7.52 -5.03
N ALA A 62 0.25 8.68 -5.50
CA ALA A 62 1.57 8.84 -6.09
C ALA A 62 2.73 8.54 -5.12
N GLN A 63 2.58 8.84 -3.82
CA GLN A 63 3.58 8.51 -2.80
C GLN A 63 3.65 7.01 -2.49
N VAL A 64 2.52 6.30 -2.58
CA VAL A 64 2.48 4.84 -2.43
C VAL A 64 3.16 4.14 -3.62
N MET A 65 3.05 4.75 -4.81
CA MET A 65 3.61 4.24 -6.08
C MET A 65 5.08 4.59 -6.33
N ALA A 66 5.68 5.51 -5.55
CA ALA A 66 7.07 5.96 -5.69
C ALA A 66 8.07 5.07 -4.93
#